data_AF-A0A378QN37-F1
#
_entry.id   AF-A0A378QN37-F1
#
_cell.length_a   1.000
_cell.length_b   1.000
_cell.length_c   1.000
_cell.angle_alpha   90.00
_cell.angle_beta   90.00
_cell.angle_gamma   90.00
#
_symmetry.space_group_name_H-M   'P 1'
#
loop_
_entity.id
_entity.type
_entity.pdbx_description
1 polymer ?
#
loop_
_entity_poly.entity_id
_entity_poly.type
_entity_poly.pdbx_seq_one_letter_code
_entity_poly.pdbx_strand_id
1 'polypeptide(L)'
;MKILSPVAINALKEALIHIYWFKNDLKSFLRKSFPNNISLGDFDFGNYTKRDFVNILIDRLFELNKSDELLKLAQDVCEMNSFEHLKHLDNSEIKISNAKNSVTQLKNLIKPYQENQQKEIIRQQKQKENQERINNFKSYQDELDRLKFDFCELHKNEITPQQKGFKLEKIMNDLFSLDDLDPKSSFKVMGEQIDGAFTLNNTEYLFEAKWTTQPINKANLVIFEHKVKSKLENTLGLFLSINGFSEEGLTAFQAHDKVVILMDGSDLMAIFDGRISFTDLIDRKKKIASREGRIFVRYFEMIN
;
A
#
# COMPACT_ATOMS: atom_id res chain seq x y z
N MET A 1 -16.79 -4.92 23.95
CA MET A 1 -17.70 -6.05 24.23
C MET A 1 -18.96 -5.82 23.39
N LYS A 2 -19.30 -6.71 22.46
CA LYS A 2 -20.35 -6.49 21.43
C LYS A 2 -21.78 -6.84 21.92
N ILE A 3 -22.01 -6.80 23.23
CA ILE A 3 -23.27 -7.30 23.82
C ILE A 3 -24.29 -6.17 23.83
N LEU A 4 -25.43 -6.39 23.15
CA LEU A 4 -26.57 -5.49 23.23
C LEU A 4 -27.04 -5.36 24.68
N SER A 5 -27.34 -4.14 25.12
CA SER A 5 -27.89 -3.93 26.46
C SER A 5 -29.25 -4.64 26.59
N PRO A 6 -29.66 -5.05 27.80
CA PRO A 6 -30.99 -5.64 28.02
C PRO A 6 -32.13 -4.76 27.48
N VAL A 7 -31.96 -3.43 27.54
CA VAL A 7 -32.91 -2.46 26.98
C VAL A 7 -32.96 -2.54 25.45
N ALA A 8 -31.82 -2.66 24.77
CA ALA A 8 -31.76 -2.85 23.33
C ALA A 8 -32.35 -4.19 22.88
N ILE A 9 -32.17 -5.26 23.68
CA ILE A 9 -32.76 -6.58 23.42
C ILE A 9 -34.29 -6.52 23.49
N ASN A 10 -34.85 -5.86 24.51
CA ASN A 10 -36.30 -5.68 24.60
C ASN A 10 -36.84 -4.80 23.47
N ALA A 11 -36.14 -3.71 23.12
CA ALA A 11 -36.51 -2.89 21.97
C ALA A 11 -36.47 -3.67 20.65
N LEU A 12 -35.53 -4.61 20.49
CA LEU A 12 -35.45 -5.50 19.32
C LEU A 12 -36.66 -6.43 19.25
N LYS A 13 -37.04 -7.06 20.38
CA LYS A 13 -38.24 -7.90 20.47
C LYS A 13 -39.49 -7.11 20.06
N GLU A 14 -39.68 -5.92 20.63
CA GLU A 14 -40.82 -5.05 20.31
C GLU A 14 -40.84 -4.62 18.85
N ALA A 15 -39.68 -4.26 18.28
CA ALA A 15 -39.58 -3.92 16.86
C ALA A 15 -39.98 -5.10 15.98
N LEU A 16 -39.43 -6.30 16.21
CA LEU A 16 -39.76 -7.52 15.45
C LEU A 16 -41.25 -7.88 15.50
N ILE A 17 -41.92 -7.62 16.62
CA ILE A 17 -43.36 -7.85 16.79
C ILE A 17 -44.19 -6.86 15.94
N HIS A 18 -43.76 -5.60 15.84
CA HIS A 18 -44.51 -4.54 15.16
C HIS A 18 -44.20 -4.40 13.66
N ILE A 19 -42.99 -4.74 13.20
CA ILE A 19 -42.61 -4.58 11.78
C ILE A 19 -43.42 -5.48 10.82
N TYR A 20 -43.89 -6.64 11.27
CA TYR A 20 -44.70 -7.56 10.47
C TYR A 20 -45.93 -8.00 11.25
N TRP A 21 -47.11 -7.90 10.62
CA TRP A 21 -48.35 -8.39 11.22
C TRP A 21 -48.45 -9.91 11.15
N PHE A 22 -48.24 -10.49 9.97
CA PHE A 22 -48.33 -11.92 9.73
C PHE A 22 -47.03 -12.65 10.08
N LYS A 23 -47.20 -13.85 10.64
CA LYS A 23 -46.11 -14.72 11.07
C LYS A 23 -45.21 -15.20 9.93
N ASN A 24 -45.79 -15.42 8.74
CA ASN A 24 -45.05 -15.88 7.56
C ASN A 24 -44.09 -14.81 7.04
N ASP A 25 -44.48 -13.53 7.07
CA ASP A 25 -43.64 -12.42 6.64
C ASP A 25 -42.45 -12.22 7.58
N LEU A 26 -42.72 -12.25 8.90
CA LEU A 26 -41.67 -12.21 9.91
C LEU A 26 -40.69 -13.38 9.75
N LYS A 27 -41.21 -14.59 9.51
CA LYS A 27 -40.37 -15.78 9.28
C LYS A 27 -39.49 -15.64 8.04
N SER A 28 -40.04 -15.09 6.95
CA SER A 28 -39.31 -14.82 5.72
C SER A 28 -38.18 -13.83 5.94
N PHE A 29 -38.45 -12.74 6.68
CA PHE A 29 -37.44 -11.76 7.06
C PHE A 29 -36.32 -12.38 7.90
N LEU A 30 -36.66 -13.07 8.99
CA LEU A 30 -35.67 -13.70 9.88
C LEU A 30 -34.78 -14.71 9.14
N ARG A 31 -35.35 -15.51 8.23
CA ARG A 31 -34.57 -16.43 7.39
C ARG A 31 -33.54 -15.74 6.51
N LYS A 32 -33.79 -14.51 6.08
CA LYS A 32 -32.87 -13.72 5.25
C LYS A 32 -31.84 -12.97 6.10
N SER A 33 -32.22 -12.55 7.30
CA SER A 33 -31.35 -11.85 8.24
C SER A 33 -30.26 -12.74 8.85
N PHE A 34 -30.59 -14.00 9.17
CA PHE A 34 -29.61 -14.93 9.73
C PHE A 34 -28.76 -15.62 8.65
N PRO A 35 -27.43 -15.73 8.82
CA PRO A 35 -26.60 -16.59 7.98
C PRO A 35 -26.93 -18.08 8.21
N ASN A 36 -26.57 -18.95 7.26
CA ASN A 36 -26.89 -20.38 7.16
C ASN A 36 -26.62 -21.28 8.40
N ASN A 37 -26.00 -20.74 9.46
CA ASN A 37 -25.61 -21.48 10.66
C ASN A 37 -26.61 -21.40 11.82
N ILE A 38 -27.73 -20.66 11.67
CA ILE A 38 -28.84 -20.68 12.64
C ILE A 38 -29.97 -21.51 12.06
N SER A 39 -30.11 -22.75 12.51
CA SER A 39 -31.26 -23.60 12.18
C SER A 39 -32.50 -23.03 12.85
N LEU A 40 -33.23 -22.18 12.12
CA LEU A 40 -34.59 -21.80 12.51
C LEU A 40 -35.51 -23.05 12.58
N GLY A 41 -35.12 -24.18 11.95
CA GLY A 41 -35.84 -25.44 12.02
C GLY A 41 -35.98 -26.02 13.43
N ASP A 42 -35.11 -25.63 14.37
CA ASP A 42 -35.13 -26.07 15.76
C ASP A 42 -36.19 -25.36 16.61
N PHE A 43 -36.88 -24.38 16.03
CA PHE A 43 -37.96 -23.66 16.69
C PHE A 43 -39.28 -24.11 16.08
N ASP A 44 -40.17 -24.68 16.90
CA ASP A 44 -41.49 -25.09 16.47
C ASP A 44 -42.38 -23.87 16.20
N PHE A 45 -42.31 -23.37 14.97
CA PHE A 45 -43.14 -22.28 14.51
C PHE A 45 -44.63 -22.63 14.45
N GLY A 46 -45.08 -23.88 14.61
CA GLY A 46 -46.52 -24.19 14.55
C GLY A 46 -47.26 -23.73 15.80
N ASN A 47 -46.64 -23.93 16.97
CA ASN A 47 -47.33 -23.96 18.25
C ASN A 47 -47.34 -22.64 19.04
N TYR A 48 -46.54 -21.65 18.64
CA TYR A 48 -46.41 -20.37 19.38
C TYR A 48 -47.13 -19.19 18.71
N THR A 49 -47.55 -18.20 19.49
CA THR A 49 -47.95 -16.90 18.93
C THR A 49 -46.73 -16.18 18.35
N LYS A 50 -46.94 -15.15 17.51
CA LYS A 50 -45.84 -14.34 16.95
C LYS A 50 -44.95 -13.74 18.05
N ARG A 51 -45.56 -13.27 19.13
CA ARG A 51 -44.88 -12.63 20.26
C ARG A 51 -44.04 -13.65 21.04
N ASP A 52 -44.61 -14.80 21.37
CA ASP A 52 -43.90 -15.85 22.11
C ASP A 52 -42.70 -16.37 21.30
N PHE A 53 -42.90 -16.54 19.98
CA PHE A 53 -41.82 -16.94 19.09
C PHE A 53 -40.65 -15.95 19.09
N VAL A 54 -40.92 -14.64 18.96
CA VAL A 54 -39.87 -13.59 18.99
C VAL A 54 -39.13 -13.61 20.32
N ASN A 55 -39.85 -13.73 21.45
CA ASN A 55 -39.24 -13.78 22.76
C ASN A 55 -38.29 -14.99 22.89
N ILE A 56 -38.79 -16.20 22.61
CA ILE A 56 -38.01 -17.44 22.69
C ILE A 56 -36.78 -17.38 21.79
N LEU A 57 -36.92 -16.88 20.56
CA LEU A 57 -35.81 -16.78 19.61
C LEU A 57 -34.71 -15.85 20.13
N ILE A 58 -35.07 -14.64 20.54
CA ILE A 58 -34.10 -13.63 20.96
C ILE A 58 -33.44 -14.02 22.29
N ASP A 59 -34.20 -14.60 23.23
CA ASP A 59 -33.65 -15.08 24.50
C ASP A 59 -32.67 -16.24 24.28
N ARG A 60 -33.02 -17.20 23.42
CA ARG A 60 -32.09 -18.29 23.07
C ARG A 60 -30.83 -17.79 22.38
N LEU A 61 -30.92 -16.80 21.49
CA LEU A 61 -29.73 -16.20 20.86
C LEU A 61 -28.85 -15.47 21.89
N PHE A 62 -29.47 -14.82 22.88
CA PHE A 62 -28.75 -14.18 23.97
C PHE A 62 -28.04 -15.20 24.86
N GLU A 63 -28.74 -16.28 25.27
CA GLU A 63 -28.18 -17.38 26.06
C GLU A 63 -27.02 -18.10 25.36
N LEU A 64 -27.12 -18.28 24.03
CA LEU A 64 -26.07 -18.87 23.20
C LEU A 64 -24.91 -17.91 22.90
N ASN A 65 -24.89 -16.71 23.50
CA ASN A 65 -23.89 -15.67 23.30
C ASN A 65 -23.71 -15.25 21.82
N LYS A 66 -24.78 -15.31 21.02
CA LYS A 66 -24.81 -14.95 19.60
C LYS A 66 -24.92 -13.43 19.39
N SER A 67 -23.97 -12.70 19.96
CA SER A 67 -23.99 -11.23 20.02
C SER A 67 -23.87 -10.58 18.64
N ASP A 68 -23.07 -11.16 17.74
CA ASP A 68 -22.89 -10.66 16.37
C ASP A 68 -24.18 -10.83 15.54
N GLU A 69 -24.87 -11.95 15.71
CA GLU A 69 -26.12 -12.23 15.03
C GLU A 69 -27.29 -11.39 15.57
N LEU A 70 -27.32 -11.14 16.89
CA LEU A 70 -28.27 -10.21 17.50
C LEU A 70 -28.05 -8.77 17.02
N LEU A 71 -26.80 -8.31 16.96
CA LEU A 71 -26.46 -6.98 16.46
C LEU A 71 -26.82 -6.85 14.97
N LYS A 72 -26.50 -7.86 14.15
CA LYS A 72 -26.87 -7.88 12.73
C LYS A 72 -28.38 -7.83 12.53
N LEU A 73 -29.14 -8.67 13.22
CA LEU A 73 -30.60 -8.66 13.14
C LEU A 73 -31.17 -7.28 13.50
N ALA A 74 -30.60 -6.67 14.54
CA ALA A 74 -31.04 -5.36 14.97
C ALA A 74 -30.66 -4.24 14.00
N GLN A 75 -29.53 -4.38 13.27
CA GLN A 75 -29.17 -3.53 12.13
C GLN A 75 -30.16 -3.69 10.98
N ASP A 76 -30.50 -4.92 10.57
CA ASP A 76 -31.47 -5.19 9.50
C ASP A 76 -32.84 -4.56 9.80
N VAL A 77 -33.30 -4.65 11.06
CA VAL A 77 -34.54 -4.00 11.51
C VAL A 77 -34.42 -2.48 11.46
N CYS A 78 -33.25 -1.92 11.79
CA CYS A 78 -33.00 -0.47 11.69
C CYS A 78 -32.94 0.01 10.23
N GLU A 79 -32.59 -0.82 9.26
CA GLU A 79 -32.59 -0.43 7.84
C GLU A 79 -34.01 -0.29 7.26
N MET A 80 -35.02 -0.84 7.93
CA MET A 80 -36.42 -0.70 7.52
C MET A 80 -36.91 0.75 7.69
N ASN A 81 -37.07 1.44 6.56
CA ASN A 81 -37.55 2.83 6.51
C ASN A 81 -39.00 2.96 5.99
N SER A 82 -39.59 1.85 5.52
CA SER A 82 -40.94 1.81 4.95
C SER A 82 -41.75 0.67 5.58
N PHE A 83 -43.04 0.94 5.82
CA PHE A 83 -44.00 0.00 6.41
C PHE A 83 -45.29 -0.08 5.59
N GLU A 84 -45.18 0.12 4.28
CA GLU A 84 -46.35 0.19 3.38
C GLU A 84 -47.14 -1.10 3.32
N HIS A 85 -46.51 -2.25 3.54
CA HIS A 85 -47.18 -3.55 3.61
C HIS A 85 -48.23 -3.63 4.74
N LEU A 86 -48.20 -2.73 5.73
CA LEU A 86 -49.20 -2.65 6.79
C LEU A 86 -50.43 -1.80 6.41
N LYS A 87 -50.40 -1.04 5.30
CA LYS A 87 -51.49 -0.14 4.88
C LYS A 87 -52.82 -0.88 4.61
N HIS A 88 -52.74 -2.13 4.20
CA HIS A 88 -53.90 -2.96 3.84
C HIS A 88 -54.62 -3.61 5.04
N LEU A 89 -54.19 -3.32 6.27
CA LEU A 89 -54.74 -3.92 7.48
C LEU A 89 -55.72 -2.97 8.19
N ASP A 90 -56.65 -3.52 8.94
CA ASP A 90 -57.49 -2.72 9.84
C ASP A 90 -56.63 -1.98 10.87
N ASN A 91 -57.00 -0.74 11.18
CA ASN A 91 -56.25 0.17 12.06
C ASN A 91 -54.78 0.36 11.59
N SER A 92 -54.56 0.42 10.28
CA SER A 92 -53.23 0.51 9.66
C SER A 92 -52.42 1.70 10.17
N GLU A 93 -53.04 2.86 10.42
CA GLU A 93 -52.36 4.05 10.96
C GLU A 93 -51.70 3.77 12.31
N ILE A 94 -52.40 3.10 13.22
CA ILE A 94 -51.89 2.73 14.55
C ILE A 94 -50.76 1.70 14.41
N LYS A 95 -50.92 0.70 13.53
CA LYS A 95 -49.91 -0.34 13.30
C LYS A 95 -48.62 0.22 12.70
N ILE A 96 -48.74 1.13 11.73
CA ILE A 96 -47.61 1.82 11.10
C ILE A 96 -46.91 2.73 12.14
N SER A 97 -47.67 3.45 12.95
CA SER A 97 -47.14 4.30 14.03
C SER A 97 -46.32 3.48 15.03
N ASN A 98 -46.87 2.34 15.51
CA ASN A 98 -46.18 1.45 16.43
C ASN A 98 -44.90 0.88 15.84
N ALA A 99 -44.92 0.42 14.58
CA ALA A 99 -43.74 -0.09 13.90
C ALA A 99 -42.64 0.97 13.78
N LYS A 100 -43.00 2.19 13.36
CA LYS A 100 -42.07 3.33 13.27
C LYS A 100 -41.45 3.67 14.62
N ASN A 101 -42.25 3.73 15.68
CA ASN A 101 -41.78 4.08 17.02
C ASN A 101 -40.82 3.01 17.57
N SER A 102 -41.18 1.73 17.46
CA SER A 102 -40.30 0.64 17.92
C SER A 102 -38.98 0.59 17.16
N VAL A 103 -38.99 0.77 15.84
CA VAL A 103 -37.74 0.83 15.05
C VAL A 103 -36.91 2.07 15.39
N THR A 104 -37.53 3.22 15.63
CA THR A 104 -36.82 4.45 16.02
C THR A 104 -36.17 4.31 17.40
N GLN A 105 -36.87 3.70 18.35
CA GLN A 105 -36.31 3.42 19.68
C GLN A 105 -35.10 2.48 19.58
N LEU A 106 -35.20 1.43 18.77
CA LEU A 106 -34.11 0.50 18.52
C LEU A 106 -32.90 1.20 17.87
N LYS A 107 -33.12 2.03 16.84
CA LYS A 107 -32.08 2.83 16.17
C LYS A 107 -31.26 3.65 17.18
N ASN A 108 -31.94 4.36 18.08
CA ASN A 108 -31.28 5.20 19.08
C ASN A 108 -30.39 4.40 20.04
N LEU A 109 -30.83 3.19 20.41
CA LEU A 109 -30.09 2.31 21.33
C LEU A 109 -28.89 1.62 20.66
N ILE A 110 -28.95 1.38 19.35
CA ILE A 110 -27.91 0.67 18.59
C ILE A 110 -26.84 1.60 18.02
N LYS A 111 -27.17 2.89 17.80
CA LYS A 111 -26.23 3.87 17.24
C LYS A 111 -24.85 3.89 17.92
N PRO A 112 -24.73 3.87 19.27
CA PRO A 112 -23.41 3.82 19.93
C PRO A 112 -22.63 2.54 19.63
N TYR A 113 -23.32 1.40 19.45
CA TYR A 113 -22.69 0.13 19.11
C TYR A 113 -22.14 0.14 17.68
N GLN A 114 -22.90 0.71 16.72
CA GLN A 114 -22.47 0.89 15.34
C GLN A 114 -21.24 1.79 15.24
N GLU A 115 -21.27 2.94 15.90
CA GLU A 115 -20.15 3.88 15.90
C GLU A 115 -18.88 3.26 16.49
N ASN A 116 -18.99 2.49 17.59
CA ASN A 116 -17.86 1.80 18.18
C ASN A 116 -17.31 0.67 17.29
N GLN A 117 -18.19 -0.09 16.61
CA GLN A 117 -17.76 -1.12 15.66
C GLN A 117 -16.99 -0.51 14.49
N GLN A 118 -17.47 0.61 13.93
CA GLN A 118 -16.78 1.33 12.86
C GLN A 118 -15.42 1.87 13.32
N LYS A 119 -15.34 2.45 14.53
CA LYS A 119 -14.08 2.92 15.13
C LYS A 119 -13.06 1.79 15.29
N GLU A 120 -13.49 0.62 15.75
CA GLU A 120 -12.63 -0.57 15.89
C GLU A 120 -12.11 -1.06 14.53
N ILE A 121 -12.96 -1.11 13.50
CA ILE A 121 -12.55 -1.47 12.13
C ILE A 121 -11.49 -0.50 11.61
N ILE A 122 -11.73 0.81 11.73
CA ILE A 122 -10.78 1.84 11.31
C ILE A 122 -9.47 1.73 12.10
N ARG A 123 -9.52 1.45 13.40
CA ARG A 123 -8.34 1.25 14.24
C ARG A 123 -7.52 0.04 13.78
N GLN A 124 -8.18 -1.08 13.51
CA GLN A 124 -7.53 -2.31 13.01
C GLN A 124 -6.91 -2.09 11.63
N GLN A 125 -7.60 -1.39 10.73
CA GLN A 125 -7.06 -1.03 9.42
C GLN A 125 -5.78 -0.17 9.54
N LYS A 126 -5.82 0.90 10.35
CA LYS A 126 -4.64 1.75 10.58
C LYS A 126 -3.48 0.98 11.21
N GLN A 127 -3.76 0.07 12.14
CA GLN A 127 -2.71 -0.77 12.74
C GLN A 127 -2.08 -1.70 11.70
N LYS A 128 -2.90 -2.32 10.84
CA LYS A 128 -2.42 -3.18 9.77
C LYS A 128 -1.58 -2.42 8.74
N GLU A 129 -2.06 -1.25 8.29
CA GLU A 129 -1.32 -0.37 7.37
C GLU A 129 0.01 0.08 7.97
N ASN A 130 0.04 0.47 9.25
CA ASN A 130 1.27 0.86 9.92
C ASN A 130 2.25 -0.33 10.04
N GLN A 131 1.74 -1.53 10.35
CA GLN A 131 2.58 -2.72 10.43
C GLN A 131 3.16 -3.11 9.06
N GLU A 132 2.35 -3.05 8.00
CA GLU A 132 2.80 -3.28 6.63
C GLU A 132 3.86 -2.24 6.22
N ARG A 133 3.66 -0.95 6.54
CA ARG A 133 4.65 0.10 6.31
C ARG A 133 5.97 -0.15 7.05
N ILE A 134 5.91 -0.51 8.33
CA ILE A 134 7.11 -0.81 9.13
C ILE A 134 7.83 -2.04 8.58
N ASN A 135 7.09 -3.10 8.21
CA ASN A 135 7.67 -4.31 7.65
C ASN A 135 8.33 -4.03 6.30
N ASN A 136 7.67 -3.28 5.41
CA ASN A 136 8.22 -2.92 4.11
C ASN A 136 9.45 -2.04 4.27
N PHE A 137 9.41 -1.05 5.16
CA PHE A 137 10.57 -0.20 5.47
C PHE A 137 11.75 -1.03 5.99
N LYS A 138 11.49 -1.95 6.93
CA LYS A 138 12.52 -2.84 7.46
C LYS A 138 13.11 -3.74 6.38
N SER A 139 12.26 -4.36 5.56
CA SER A 139 12.70 -5.20 4.44
C SER A 139 13.56 -4.43 3.44
N TYR A 140 13.21 -3.19 3.15
CA TYR A 140 13.99 -2.32 2.26
C TYR A 140 15.36 -1.97 2.87
N GLN A 141 15.40 -1.64 4.16
CA GLN A 141 16.68 -1.39 4.87
C GLN A 141 17.56 -2.64 4.93
N ASP A 142 16.98 -3.82 5.19
CA ASP A 142 17.71 -5.09 5.23
C ASP A 142 18.37 -5.40 3.86
N GLU A 143 17.69 -5.10 2.74
CA GLU A 143 18.27 -5.25 1.39
C GLU A 143 19.35 -4.20 1.12
N LEU A 144 19.18 -2.94 1.54
CA LEU A 144 20.24 -1.94 1.43
C LEU A 144 21.50 -2.34 2.22
N ASP A 145 21.34 -2.86 3.43
CA ASP A 145 22.45 -3.35 4.26
C ASP A 145 23.16 -4.53 3.60
N ARG A 146 22.42 -5.42 2.93
CA ARG A 146 22.99 -6.50 2.13
C ARG A 146 23.78 -5.96 0.94
N LEU A 147 23.22 -5.04 0.16
CA LEU A 147 23.91 -4.42 -0.98
C LEU A 147 25.17 -3.67 -0.54
N LYS A 148 25.10 -2.98 0.61
CA LYS A 148 26.24 -2.33 1.25
C LYS A 148 27.35 -3.31 1.61
N PHE A 149 26.98 -4.45 2.21
CA PHE A 149 27.92 -5.51 2.53
C PHE A 149 28.62 -6.02 1.26
N ASP A 150 27.85 -6.37 0.22
CA ASP A 150 28.38 -6.84 -1.06
C ASP A 150 29.30 -5.80 -1.73
N PHE A 151 28.95 -4.51 -1.63
CA PHE A 151 29.78 -3.41 -2.13
C PHE A 151 31.11 -3.26 -1.37
N CYS A 152 31.08 -3.35 -0.04
CA CYS A 152 32.27 -3.29 0.79
C CYS A 152 33.23 -4.44 0.49
N GLU A 153 32.70 -5.65 0.24
CA GLU A 153 33.50 -6.82 -0.13
C GLU A 153 34.34 -6.59 -1.40
N LEU A 154 33.88 -5.74 -2.34
CA LEU A 154 34.62 -5.40 -3.56
C LEU A 154 35.95 -4.66 -3.31
N HIS A 155 36.13 -4.09 -2.12
CA HIS A 155 37.39 -3.42 -1.76
C HIS A 155 38.52 -4.41 -1.43
N LYS A 156 38.21 -5.69 -1.20
CA LYS A 156 39.22 -6.71 -0.94
C LYS A 156 40.20 -6.85 -2.11
N ASN A 157 41.46 -7.10 -1.79
CA ASN A 157 42.55 -7.20 -2.77
C ASN A 157 42.49 -8.49 -3.61
N GLU A 158 41.74 -9.49 -3.15
CA GLU A 158 41.60 -10.80 -3.80
C GLU A 158 40.70 -10.79 -5.04
N ILE A 159 39.95 -9.69 -5.26
CA ILE A 159 39.01 -9.56 -6.37
C ILE A 159 39.69 -8.81 -7.52
N THR A 160 39.72 -9.42 -8.70
CA THR A 160 40.35 -8.80 -9.88
C THR A 160 39.56 -7.59 -10.37
N PRO A 161 40.18 -6.62 -11.07
CA PRO A 161 39.46 -5.46 -11.60
C PRO A 161 38.24 -5.81 -12.47
N GLN A 162 38.35 -6.85 -13.31
CA GLN A 162 37.21 -7.30 -14.12
C GLN A 162 36.06 -7.84 -13.25
N GLN A 163 36.39 -8.61 -12.20
CA GLN A 163 35.40 -9.12 -11.26
C GLN A 163 34.73 -7.99 -10.46
N LYS A 164 35.47 -6.94 -10.10
CA LYS A 164 34.90 -5.75 -9.42
C LYS A 164 33.87 -5.06 -10.30
N GLY A 165 34.19 -4.86 -11.59
CA GLY A 165 33.25 -4.31 -12.57
C GLY A 165 31.95 -5.12 -12.65
N PHE A 166 32.06 -6.42 -12.96
CA PHE A 166 30.89 -7.29 -13.08
C PHE A 166 30.04 -7.37 -11.80
N LYS A 167 30.67 -7.45 -10.62
CA LYS A 167 29.94 -7.46 -9.36
C LYS A 167 29.28 -6.11 -9.07
N LEU A 168 29.91 -4.99 -9.43
CA LEU A 168 29.31 -3.67 -9.30
C LEU A 168 28.08 -3.51 -10.21
N GLU A 169 28.16 -3.99 -11.46
CA GLU A 169 27.01 -4.01 -12.38
C GLU A 169 25.83 -4.75 -11.75
N LYS A 170 26.08 -5.91 -11.13
CA LYS A 170 25.05 -6.69 -10.44
C LYS A 170 24.45 -5.93 -9.24
N ILE A 171 25.29 -5.36 -8.37
CA ILE A 171 24.82 -4.58 -7.21
C ILE A 171 23.91 -3.44 -7.66
N MET A 172 24.26 -2.76 -8.75
CA MET A 172 23.46 -1.66 -9.28
C MET A 172 22.16 -2.14 -9.91
N ASN A 173 22.16 -3.27 -10.62
CA ASN A 173 20.94 -3.87 -11.15
C ASN A 173 19.98 -4.32 -10.01
N ASP A 174 20.52 -4.87 -8.93
CA ASP A 174 19.77 -5.24 -7.73
C ASP A 174 19.19 -3.97 -7.06
N LEU A 175 19.96 -2.87 -6.96
CA LEU A 175 19.48 -1.59 -6.45
C LEU A 175 18.36 -1.00 -7.32
N PHE A 176 18.50 -1.00 -8.64
CA PHE A 176 17.45 -0.53 -9.54
C PHE A 176 16.17 -1.36 -9.44
N SER A 177 16.31 -2.67 -9.19
CA SER A 177 15.17 -3.57 -8.96
C SER A 177 14.50 -3.27 -7.62
N LEU A 178 15.29 -2.99 -6.57
CA LEU A 178 14.79 -2.62 -5.25
C LEU A 178 13.98 -1.31 -5.27
N ASP A 179 14.34 -0.38 -6.15
CA ASP A 179 13.66 0.89 -6.36
C ASP A 179 12.59 0.87 -7.48
N ASP A 180 12.20 -0.32 -7.97
CA ASP A 180 11.17 -0.53 -9.01
C ASP A 180 11.42 0.24 -10.34
N LEU A 181 12.68 0.34 -10.78
CA LEU A 181 13.09 1.16 -11.93
C LEU A 181 13.10 0.43 -13.28
N ASP A 182 12.37 -0.68 -13.42
CA ASP A 182 12.34 -1.53 -14.64
C ASP A 182 13.74 -1.76 -15.25
N PRO A 183 14.68 -2.37 -14.50
CA PRO A 183 16.07 -2.41 -14.93
C PRO A 183 16.31 -3.44 -16.03
N LYS A 184 17.19 -3.08 -16.95
CA LYS A 184 17.76 -3.96 -17.96
C LYS A 184 19.23 -4.24 -17.64
N SER A 185 19.56 -5.50 -17.40
CA SER A 185 20.95 -5.94 -17.22
C SER A 185 21.79 -5.70 -18.48
N SER A 186 23.11 -5.89 -18.38
CA SER A 186 24.05 -5.58 -19.47
C SER A 186 23.64 -6.19 -20.82
N PHE A 187 23.78 -5.39 -21.88
CA PHE A 187 23.33 -5.75 -23.22
C PHE A 187 24.24 -5.17 -24.30
N LYS A 188 24.15 -5.73 -25.51
CA LYS A 188 24.91 -5.26 -26.68
C LYS A 188 23.99 -4.66 -27.73
N VAL A 189 24.38 -3.50 -28.26
CA VAL A 189 23.69 -2.82 -29.38
C VAL A 189 24.72 -2.50 -30.44
N MET A 190 24.58 -3.07 -31.64
CA MET A 190 25.50 -2.84 -32.78
C MET A 190 26.99 -3.01 -32.42
N GLY A 191 27.30 -3.96 -31.53
CA GLY A 191 28.68 -4.23 -31.07
C GLY A 191 29.13 -3.42 -29.85
N GLU A 192 28.40 -2.38 -29.45
CA GLU A 192 28.67 -1.62 -28.23
C GLU A 192 28.06 -2.33 -27.01
N GLN A 193 28.85 -2.53 -25.96
CA GLN A 193 28.37 -3.02 -24.67
C GLN A 193 27.91 -1.86 -23.78
N ILE A 194 26.73 -2.03 -23.17
CA ILE A 194 26.15 -1.14 -22.17
C ILE A 194 25.94 -1.96 -20.90
N ASP A 195 26.38 -1.43 -19.77
CA ASP A 195 26.40 -2.14 -18.49
C ASP A 195 24.98 -2.32 -17.91
N GLY A 196 24.08 -1.37 -18.20
CA GLY A 196 22.66 -1.52 -17.91
C GLY A 196 21.81 -0.36 -18.42
N ALA A 197 20.52 -0.43 -18.15
CA ALA A 197 19.58 0.67 -18.32
C ALA A 197 18.46 0.59 -17.27
N PHE A 198 17.77 1.69 -17.02
CA PHE A 198 16.62 1.76 -16.11
C PHE A 198 15.71 2.94 -16.48
N THR A 199 14.45 2.88 -16.04
CA THR A 199 13.48 3.96 -16.22
C THR A 199 13.20 4.65 -14.88
N LEU A 200 13.31 5.98 -14.86
CA LEU A 200 12.92 6.80 -13.72
C LEU A 200 12.06 7.97 -14.21
N ASN A 201 10.85 8.12 -13.66
CA ASN A 201 9.93 9.21 -14.00
C ASN A 201 9.71 9.35 -15.52
N ASN A 202 9.42 8.22 -16.20
CA ASN A 202 9.26 8.13 -17.66
C ASN A 202 10.48 8.60 -18.48
N THR A 203 11.64 8.73 -17.85
CA THR A 203 12.91 9.05 -18.51
C THR A 203 13.77 7.79 -18.53
N GLU A 204 14.23 7.41 -19.72
CA GLU A 204 15.17 6.30 -19.92
C GLU A 204 16.59 6.72 -19.57
N TYR A 205 17.29 5.90 -18.79
CA TYR A 205 18.69 6.07 -18.45
C TYR A 205 19.51 4.90 -18.96
N LEU A 206 20.54 5.18 -19.75
CA LEU A 206 21.65 4.23 -19.90
C LEU A 206 22.55 4.32 -18.68
N PHE A 207 23.11 3.19 -18.28
CA PHE A 207 24.00 3.08 -17.14
C PHE A 207 25.35 2.51 -17.55
N GLU A 208 26.43 3.13 -17.06
CA GLU A 208 27.80 2.62 -17.17
C GLU A 208 28.53 2.81 -15.84
N ALA A 209 29.28 1.78 -15.43
CA ALA A 209 29.99 1.75 -14.16
C ALA A 209 31.48 1.47 -14.35
N LYS A 210 32.33 2.19 -13.61
CA LYS A 210 33.78 1.94 -13.58
C LYS A 210 34.30 1.78 -12.17
N TRP A 211 35.00 0.67 -11.95
CA TRP A 211 35.82 0.40 -10.77
C TRP A 211 37.30 0.47 -11.14
N THR A 212 37.85 1.68 -11.25
CA THR A 212 39.26 1.92 -11.56
C THR A 212 39.96 2.59 -10.39
N THR A 213 41.25 2.32 -10.17
CA THR A 213 42.04 2.98 -9.11
C THR A 213 42.22 4.47 -9.36
N GLN A 214 42.42 4.85 -10.63
CA GLN A 214 42.56 6.24 -11.04
C GLN A 214 41.18 6.85 -11.32
N PRO A 215 41.00 8.16 -11.04
CA PRO A 215 39.81 8.90 -11.43
C PRO A 215 39.57 8.83 -12.94
N ILE A 216 38.30 8.83 -13.33
CA ILE A 216 37.90 8.77 -14.73
C ILE A 216 38.19 10.10 -15.43
N ASN A 217 38.81 10.01 -16.62
CA ASN A 217 39.13 11.15 -17.48
C ASN A 217 38.03 11.43 -18.52
N LYS A 218 38.19 12.53 -19.29
CA LYS A 218 37.25 12.94 -20.35
C LYS A 218 36.99 11.85 -21.41
N ALA A 219 38.01 11.07 -21.80
CA ALA A 219 37.89 10.13 -22.91
C ALA A 219 36.80 9.08 -22.68
N ASN A 220 36.71 8.54 -21.46
CA ASN A 220 35.67 7.60 -21.07
C ASN A 220 34.27 8.23 -21.11
N LEU A 221 34.15 9.48 -20.65
CA LEU A 221 32.88 10.22 -20.63
C LEU A 221 32.36 10.50 -22.03
N VAL A 222 33.24 10.89 -22.96
CA VAL A 222 32.88 11.13 -24.37
C VAL A 222 32.39 9.86 -25.06
N ILE A 223 33.03 8.72 -24.79
CA ILE A 223 32.58 7.42 -25.32
C ILE A 223 31.16 7.12 -24.84
N PHE A 224 30.90 7.29 -23.55
CA PHE A 224 29.57 7.04 -23.00
C PHE A 224 28.51 8.04 -23.49
N GLU A 225 28.86 9.33 -23.58
CA GLU A 225 27.99 10.37 -24.13
C GLU A 225 27.54 10.02 -25.56
N HIS A 226 28.46 9.54 -26.40
CA HIS A 226 28.13 9.10 -27.75
C HIS A 226 27.12 7.94 -27.76
N LYS A 227 27.29 6.97 -26.85
CA LYS A 227 26.32 5.86 -26.69
C LYS A 227 24.93 6.39 -26.32
N VAL A 228 24.84 7.36 -25.40
CA VAL A 228 23.57 7.98 -24.99
C VAL A 228 22.91 8.72 -26.14
N LYS A 229 23.66 9.56 -26.85
CA LYS A 229 23.16 10.35 -28.00
C LYS A 229 22.75 9.48 -29.20
N SER A 230 23.22 8.24 -29.28
CA SER A 230 22.79 7.29 -30.31
C SER A 230 21.40 6.69 -30.06
N LYS A 231 20.75 6.98 -28.91
CA LYS A 231 19.41 6.49 -28.55
C LYS A 231 18.34 7.53 -28.86
N LEU A 232 17.09 7.21 -28.51
CA LEU A 232 15.95 8.09 -28.71
C LEU A 232 16.20 9.46 -28.04
N GLU A 233 15.65 10.53 -28.61
CA GLU A 233 15.67 11.83 -27.97
C GLU A 233 15.12 11.75 -26.53
N ASN A 234 15.76 12.48 -25.61
CA ASN A 234 15.50 12.50 -24.17
C ASN A 234 15.99 11.28 -23.36
N THR A 235 16.70 10.31 -23.97
CA THR A 235 17.49 9.35 -23.18
C THR A 235 18.64 10.07 -22.47
N LEU A 236 18.78 9.82 -21.18
CA LEU A 236 19.89 10.32 -20.36
C LEU A 236 20.89 9.20 -20.07
N GLY A 237 22.08 9.58 -19.63
CA GLY A 237 23.11 8.68 -19.14
C GLY A 237 23.33 8.87 -17.64
N LEU A 238 23.53 7.78 -16.91
CA LEU A 238 24.11 7.78 -15.57
C LEU A 238 25.46 7.09 -15.63
N PHE A 239 26.53 7.79 -15.26
CA PHE A 239 27.87 7.24 -15.19
C PHE A 239 28.33 7.17 -13.73
N LEU A 240 28.64 5.97 -13.24
CA LEU A 240 29.17 5.72 -11.91
C LEU A 240 30.68 5.48 -11.97
N SER A 241 31.46 6.28 -11.25
CA SER A 241 32.89 6.03 -11.02
C SER A 241 33.18 5.89 -9.53
N ILE A 242 33.62 4.73 -9.07
CA ILE A 242 33.84 4.49 -7.63
C ILE A 242 34.89 5.45 -7.04
N ASN A 243 35.99 5.69 -7.76
CA ASN A 243 37.04 6.61 -7.34
C ASN A 243 36.93 7.99 -8.00
N GLY A 244 35.72 8.37 -8.46
CA GLY A 244 35.41 9.70 -8.96
C GLY A 244 36.03 10.05 -10.30
N PHE A 245 36.15 11.35 -10.57
CA PHE A 245 36.50 11.92 -11.88
C PHE A 245 37.65 12.91 -11.72
N SER A 246 38.49 13.06 -12.74
CA SER A 246 39.53 14.09 -12.70
C SER A 246 38.95 15.48 -12.95
N GLU A 247 39.43 16.50 -12.23
CA GLU A 247 38.99 17.89 -12.37
C GLU A 247 39.14 18.41 -13.80
N GLU A 248 40.28 18.10 -14.42
CA GLU A 248 40.58 18.43 -15.82
C GLU A 248 39.58 17.75 -16.77
N GLY A 249 39.24 16.48 -16.50
CA GLY A 249 38.29 15.71 -17.28
C GLY A 249 36.87 16.25 -17.19
N LEU A 250 36.43 16.59 -15.97
CA LEU A 250 35.13 17.20 -15.70
C LEU A 250 34.99 18.56 -16.39
N THR A 251 35.98 19.44 -16.21
CA THR A 251 35.97 20.79 -16.79
C THR A 251 35.90 20.71 -18.32
N ALA A 252 36.68 19.82 -18.93
CA ALA A 252 36.70 19.66 -20.38
C ALA A 252 35.45 18.96 -20.94
N PHE A 253 34.71 18.19 -20.13
CA PHE A 253 33.49 17.50 -20.54
C PHE A 253 32.23 18.34 -20.36
N GLN A 254 32.16 19.17 -19.31
CA GLN A 254 31.02 20.06 -19.01
C GLN A 254 30.70 21.10 -20.11
N ALA A 255 31.62 21.32 -21.04
CA ALA A 255 31.46 22.22 -22.18
C ALA A 255 30.54 21.66 -23.31
N HIS A 256 30.14 20.39 -23.24
CA HIS A 256 29.29 19.73 -24.23
C HIS A 256 27.83 19.55 -23.75
N ASP A 257 26.99 18.93 -24.58
CA ASP A 257 25.58 18.71 -24.25
C ASP A 257 25.43 17.85 -23.00
N LYS A 258 24.53 18.29 -22.09
CA LYS A 258 24.42 17.74 -20.74
C LYS A 258 23.41 16.60 -20.69
N VAL A 259 23.73 15.52 -21.40
CA VAL A 259 22.90 14.30 -21.43
C VAL A 259 23.35 13.24 -20.42
N VAL A 260 24.48 13.46 -19.74
CA VAL A 260 25.05 12.52 -18.76
C VAL A 260 25.06 13.16 -17.37
N ILE A 261 24.60 12.40 -16.37
CA ILE A 261 24.72 12.69 -14.94
C ILE A 261 25.82 11.80 -14.35
N LEU A 262 26.64 12.39 -13.47
CA LEU A 262 27.77 11.71 -12.86
C LEU A 262 27.52 11.40 -11.38
N MET A 263 27.94 10.21 -10.97
CA MET A 263 27.85 9.68 -9.61
C MET A 263 29.18 9.04 -9.20
N ASP A 264 29.54 9.14 -7.92
CA ASP A 264 30.71 8.46 -7.39
C ASP A 264 30.40 7.46 -6.26
N GLY A 265 31.44 6.79 -5.74
CA GLY A 265 31.27 5.83 -4.65
C GLY A 265 30.73 6.45 -3.34
N SER A 266 30.93 7.76 -3.13
CA SER A 266 30.42 8.45 -1.94
C SER A 266 28.92 8.68 -2.00
N ASP A 267 28.40 8.96 -3.20
CA ASP A 267 26.96 9.01 -3.47
C ASP A 267 26.31 7.65 -3.20
N LEU A 268 26.94 6.57 -3.70
CA LEU A 268 26.42 5.20 -3.52
C LEU A 268 26.42 4.79 -2.03
N MET A 269 27.47 5.15 -1.28
CA MET A 269 27.49 4.92 0.17
C MET A 269 26.39 5.71 0.90
N ALA A 270 26.08 6.93 0.46
CA ALA A 270 24.99 7.71 1.05
C ALA A 270 23.62 7.04 0.83
N ILE A 271 23.42 6.38 -0.31
CA ILE A 271 22.22 5.59 -0.60
C ILE A 271 22.15 4.36 0.32
N PHE A 272 23.24 3.58 0.38
CA PHE A 272 23.31 2.39 1.22
C PHE A 272 23.20 2.70 2.72
N ASP A 273 23.66 3.87 3.18
CA ASP A 273 23.46 4.35 4.54
C ASP A 273 22.03 4.87 4.80
N GLY A 274 21.13 4.83 3.81
CA GLY A 274 19.76 5.34 3.92
C GLY A 274 19.66 6.86 4.08
N ARG A 275 20.71 7.62 3.75
CA ARG A 275 20.72 9.10 3.88
C ARG A 275 19.91 9.78 2.79
N ILE A 276 19.80 9.13 1.63
CA ILE A 276 18.99 9.55 0.48
C ILE A 276 18.58 8.31 -0.31
N SER A 277 17.38 8.26 -0.88
CA SER A 277 17.03 7.20 -1.83
C SER A 277 17.79 7.39 -3.16
N PHE A 278 18.00 6.32 -3.92
CA PHE A 278 18.63 6.46 -5.24
C PHE A 278 17.82 7.38 -6.15
N THR A 279 16.49 7.22 -6.17
CA THR A 279 15.57 8.02 -6.99
C THR A 279 15.65 9.50 -6.65
N ASP A 280 15.63 9.86 -5.36
CA ASP A 280 15.78 11.25 -4.91
C ASP A 280 17.14 11.84 -5.29
N LEU A 281 18.21 11.05 -5.18
CA LEU A 281 19.56 11.50 -5.55
C LEU A 281 19.63 11.83 -7.04
N ILE A 282 19.16 10.92 -7.91
CA ILE A 282 19.16 11.13 -9.36
C ILE A 282 18.28 12.31 -9.75
N ASP A 283 17.08 12.45 -9.16
CA ASP A 283 16.20 13.58 -9.42
C ASP A 283 16.83 14.92 -9.00
N ARG A 284 17.52 14.97 -7.85
CA ARG A 284 18.25 16.18 -7.43
C ARG A 284 19.39 16.52 -8.39
N LYS A 285 20.23 15.53 -8.74
CA LYS A 285 21.32 15.71 -9.71
C LYS A 285 20.80 16.18 -11.06
N LYS A 286 19.70 15.59 -11.56
CA LYS A 286 19.02 16.01 -12.81
C LYS A 286 18.55 17.46 -12.73
N LYS A 287 17.92 17.86 -11.64
CA LYS A 287 17.47 19.26 -11.44
C LYS A 287 18.64 20.23 -11.44
N ILE A 288 19.73 19.90 -10.77
CA ILE A 288 20.94 20.74 -10.74
C ILE A 288 21.57 20.81 -12.13
N ALA A 289 21.73 19.69 -12.82
CA ALA A 289 22.27 19.65 -14.19
C ALA A 289 21.40 20.47 -15.16
N SER A 290 20.07 20.39 -15.04
CA SER A 290 19.14 21.13 -15.89
C SER A 290 19.12 22.64 -15.61
N ARG A 291 19.26 23.07 -14.35
CA ARG A 291 19.14 24.49 -13.94
C ARG A 291 20.47 25.24 -13.98
N GLU A 292 21.53 24.58 -13.56
CA GLU A 292 22.86 25.20 -13.35
C GLU A 292 23.89 24.63 -14.32
N GLY A 293 23.57 23.55 -15.01
CA GLY A 293 24.49 22.93 -15.94
C GLY A 293 25.60 22.11 -15.26
N ARG A 294 25.51 21.85 -13.95
CA ARG A 294 26.50 21.02 -13.23
C ARG A 294 26.07 19.55 -13.28
N ILE A 295 26.79 18.75 -14.05
CA ILE A 295 26.52 17.32 -14.24
C ILE A 295 27.09 16.41 -13.14
N PHE A 296 28.04 16.94 -12.35
CA PHE A 296 28.62 16.28 -11.20
C PHE A 296 28.53 17.20 -9.99
N VAL A 297 27.81 16.74 -8.98
CA VAL A 297 27.70 17.34 -7.65
C VAL A 297 27.55 16.17 -6.70
N ARG A 298 28.35 16.11 -5.65
CA ARG A 298 28.27 15.00 -4.69
C ARG A 298 27.13 15.21 -3.71
N TYR A 299 26.58 14.13 -3.15
CA TYR A 299 25.49 14.20 -2.19
C TYR A 299 25.76 15.19 -1.05
N PHE A 300 26.96 15.19 -0.47
CA PHE A 300 27.31 16.06 0.65
C PHE A 300 27.38 17.56 0.28
N GLU A 301 27.53 17.88 -1.00
CA GLU A 301 27.51 19.26 -1.51
C GLU A 301 26.06 19.76 -1.71
N MET A 302 25.06 18.87 -1.70
CA MET A 302 23.64 19.23 -1.88
C MET A 302 22.86 19.43 -0.57
N ILE A 303 23.44 19.00 0.56
CA ILE A 303 22.81 19.10 1.88
C ILE A 303 23.24 20.35 2.66
N ASN A 304 24.22 21.09 2.13
CA ASN A 304 24.68 22.38 2.66
C ASN A 304 24.03 23.53 1.88
#